data_AF-A0A9K3DBI2-F1
#
_entry.id   AF-A0A9K3DBI2-F1
#
_cell.length_a   1.000
_cell.length_b   1.000
_cell.length_c   1.000
_cell.angle_alpha   90.00
_cell.angle_beta   90.00
_cell.angle_gamma   90.00
#
_symmetry.space_group_name_H-M   'P 1'
#
loop_
_entity.id
_entity.type
_entity.pdbx_description
1 polymer ?
#
loop_
_entity_poly.entity_id
_entity_poly.type
_entity_poly.pdbx_seq_one_letter_code
_entity_poly.pdbx_strand_id
1 'polypeptide(L)'
;YRDLTSHFTTDWAVIGDSIHVIDTDATEETACHSSFNMATHKYTLHREMPFEVYNPAVISISHYLLVIGGLDHESTIHAYDTTTDTWA
;
A
#
# COMPACT_ATOMS: atom_id res chain seq x y z
N TYR A 1 -17.29 -11.59 -3.86
CA TYR A 1 -16.93 -10.72 -2.74
C TYR A 1 -16.00 -11.52 -1.85
N ARG A 2 -14.70 -11.19 -1.82
CA ARG A 2 -13.76 -11.78 -0.87
C ARG A 2 -13.93 -11.00 0.42
N ASP A 3 -14.19 -11.70 1.52
CA ASP A 3 -14.39 -11.09 2.84
C ASP A 3 -13.07 -10.48 3.30
N LEU A 4 -13.06 -9.18 3.60
CA LEU A 4 -11.88 -8.40 4.02
C LEU A 4 -11.83 -8.20 5.54
N THR A 5 -12.45 -9.08 6.31
CA THR A 5 -12.73 -8.89 7.75
C THR A 5 -11.51 -8.92 8.68
N SER A 6 -10.27 -8.89 8.19
CA SER A 6 -9.09 -8.85 9.06
C SER A 6 -7.86 -8.16 8.47
N HIS A 7 -8.03 -7.18 7.59
CA HIS A 7 -6.91 -6.30 7.23
C HIS A 7 -7.18 -4.91 7.79
N PHE A 8 -6.35 -4.49 8.76
CA PHE A 8 -6.32 -3.11 9.20
C PHE A 8 -5.70 -2.29 8.06
N THR A 9 -6.54 -1.81 7.14
CA THR A 9 -6.08 -0.87 6.13
C THR A 9 -5.52 0.34 6.82
N THR A 10 -4.25 0.60 6.55
CA THR A 10 -3.51 1.65 7.21
C THR A 10 -3.76 2.98 6.49
N ASP A 11 -3.64 2.97 5.16
CA ASP A 11 -4.06 4.09 4.29
C ASP A 11 -4.11 3.64 2.81
N TRP A 12 -4.56 4.52 1.92
CA TRP A 12 -4.76 4.21 0.50
C TRP A 12 -4.53 5.45 -0.39
N ALA A 13 -4.26 5.21 -1.68
CA ALA A 13 -4.27 6.28 -2.69
C ALA A 13 -4.64 5.73 -4.08
N VAL A 14 -4.89 6.63 -5.03
CA VAL A 14 -5.30 6.27 -6.40
C VAL A 14 -4.19 6.60 -7.39
N ILE A 15 -3.83 5.63 -8.24
CA ILE A 15 -2.94 5.81 -9.40
C ILE A 15 -3.66 5.28 -10.63
N GLY A 16 -3.98 6.18 -11.57
CA GLY A 16 -4.80 5.83 -12.74
C GLY A 16 -6.16 5.26 -12.33
N ASP A 17 -6.49 4.08 -12.86
CA ASP A 17 -7.75 3.37 -12.55
C ASP A 17 -7.65 2.44 -11.33
N SER A 18 -6.52 2.45 -10.61
CA SER A 18 -6.27 1.54 -9.51
C SER A 18 -6.29 2.25 -8.16
N ILE A 19 -7.05 1.71 -7.21
CA ILE A 19 -6.97 2.07 -5.79
C ILE A 19 -5.88 1.19 -5.17
N HIS A 20 -4.79 1.79 -4.71
CA HIS A 20 -3.71 1.13 -4.01
C HIS A 20 -3.96 1.20 -2.50
N VAL A 21 -3.80 0.08 -1.83
CA VAL A 21 -4.08 -0.10 -0.40
C VAL A 21 -2.83 -0.63 0.28
N ILE A 22 -2.44 0.04 1.36
CA ILE A 22 -1.39 -0.43 2.27
C ILE A 22 -2.07 -0.96 3.52
N ASP A 23 -1.94 -2.25 3.74
CA ASP A 23 -2.50 -2.95 4.89
C ASP A 23 -1.36 -3.44 5.77
N THR A 24 -1.40 -3.12 7.05
CA THR A 24 -0.42 -3.59 8.04
C THR A 24 -1.13 -4.09 9.28
N ASP A 25 -0.62 -5.18 9.85
CA ASP A 25 -1.13 -5.77 11.08
C ASP A 25 0.01 -5.86 12.10
N ALA A 26 -0.11 -5.09 13.19
CA ALA A 26 0.88 -5.06 14.26
C ALA A 26 0.84 -6.30 15.16
N THR A 27 -0.22 -7.10 15.08
CA THR A 27 -0.38 -8.33 15.86
C THR A 27 0.16 -9.55 15.14
N GLU A 28 0.02 -9.59 13.82
CA GLU A 28 0.54 -10.67 12.98
C GLU A 28 1.92 -10.37 12.37
N GLU A 29 2.45 -9.15 12.55
CA GLU A 29 3.71 -8.70 11.93
C GLU A 29 3.66 -8.93 10.41
N THR A 30 2.59 -8.39 9.79
CA THR A 30 2.40 -8.48 8.34
C THR A 30 2.21 -7.10 7.72
N ALA A 31 2.79 -6.92 6.54
CA ALA A 31 2.57 -5.77 5.67
C ALA A 31 2.28 -6.26 4.25
N CYS A 32 1.24 -5.72 3.63
CA CYS A 32 0.95 -6.02 2.23
C CYS A 32 0.50 -4.79 1.46
N HIS A 33 0.87 -4.79 0.19
CA HIS A 33 0.43 -3.82 -0.78
C HIS A 33 -0.44 -4.51 -1.82
N SER A 34 -1.69 -4.08 -1.92
CA SER A 34 -2.61 -4.54 -2.95
C SER A 34 -3.17 -3.38 -3.74
N SER A 35 -3.73 -3.67 -4.92
CA SER A 35 -4.52 -2.70 -5.65
C SER A 35 -5.80 -3.30 -6.19
N PHE A 36 -6.84 -2.47 -6.29
CA PHE A 36 -8.09 -2.79 -6.96
C PHE A 36 -8.25 -1.95 -8.21
N ASN A 37 -8.29 -2.59 -9.36
CA ASN A 37 -8.50 -1.91 -10.63
C ASN A 37 -9.99 -1.71 -10.90
N MET A 38 -10.41 -0.44 -10.99
CA MET A 38 -11.80 -0.03 -11.15
C MET A 38 -12.38 -0.34 -12.53
N ALA A 39 -11.55 -0.48 -13.57
CA ALA A 39 -12.03 -0.81 -14.91
C ALA A 39 -12.34 -2.31 -15.07
N THR A 40 -11.56 -3.18 -14.41
CA THR A 40 -11.64 -4.64 -14.54
C THR A 40 -12.28 -5.33 -13.34
N HIS A 41 -12.46 -4.60 -12.24
CA HIS A 41 -12.93 -5.08 -10.94
C HIS A 41 -12.08 -6.24 -10.39
N LYS A 42 -10.76 -6.16 -10.56
CA LYS A 42 -9.81 -7.19 -10.12
C LYS A 42 -8.86 -6.64 -9.06
N TYR A 43 -8.54 -7.50 -8.11
CA TYR A 43 -7.46 -7.27 -7.15
C TYR A 43 -6.14 -7.81 -7.72
N THR A 44 -5.07 -7.04 -7.49
CA THR A 44 -3.69 -7.45 -7.71
C THR A 44 -2.95 -7.34 -6.38
N LEU A 45 -2.27 -8.42 -5.99
CA LEU A 45 -1.29 -8.38 -4.91
C LEU A 45 0.05 -7.98 -5.52
N HIS A 46 0.69 -6.96 -4.96
CA HIS A 46 1.98 -6.47 -5.42
C HIS A 46 3.13 -7.20 -4.74
N ARG A 47 4.35 -6.84 -5.14
CA ARG A 47 5.57 -7.33 -4.50
C ARG A 47 5.56 -7.07 -2.99
N GLU A 48 6.17 -7.99 -2.25
CA GLU A 48 6.33 -7.90 -0.80
C GLU A 48 6.93 -6.54 -0.40
N MET A 49 6.30 -5.92 0.60
CA MET A 49 6.81 -4.69 1.20
C MET A 49 8.01 -5.02 2.07
N PRO A 50 9.17 -4.37 1.87
CA PRO A 50 10.38 -4.66 2.65
C PRO A 50 10.38 -4.02 4.05
N PHE A 51 9.24 -3.49 4.50
CA PHE A 51 9.06 -2.78 5.77
C PHE A 51 7.62 -2.90 6.24
N GLU A 52 7.43 -2.73 7.54
CA GLU A 52 6.12 -2.57 8.20
C GLU A 52 5.90 -1.10 8.53
N VAL A 53 4.66 -0.63 8.52
CA VAL A 53 4.37 0.79 8.74
C VAL A 53 2.98 1.00 9.31
N TYR A 54 2.90 1.61 10.49
CA TYR A 54 1.62 1.81 11.18
C TYR A 54 1.23 3.27 11.19
N ASN A 55 -0.01 3.56 10.77
CA ASN A 55 -0.54 4.91 10.61
C ASN A 55 0.32 5.86 9.72
N PRO A 56 0.82 5.45 8.54
CA PRO A 56 1.44 6.39 7.61
C PRO A 56 0.39 7.26 6.94
N ALA A 57 0.86 8.28 6.21
CA ALA A 57 0.11 8.88 5.13
C ALA A 57 0.51 8.24 3.79
N VAL A 58 -0.46 7.92 2.95
CA VAL A 58 -0.23 7.37 1.61
C VAL A 58 -0.75 8.36 0.56
N ILE A 59 0.15 8.78 -0.33
CA ILE A 59 -0.20 9.71 -1.42
C ILE A 59 0.32 9.19 -2.76
N SER A 60 -0.30 9.63 -3.85
CA SER A 60 0.16 9.31 -5.20
C SER A 60 0.75 10.52 -5.90
N ILE A 61 1.79 10.28 -6.70
CA ILE A 61 2.34 11.26 -7.62
C ILE A 61 2.79 10.57 -8.92
N SER A 62 2.16 10.91 -10.04
CA SER A 62 2.40 10.24 -11.32
C SER A 62 2.21 8.71 -11.19
N HIS A 63 3.29 7.94 -11.35
CA HIS A 63 3.32 6.48 -11.27
C HIS A 63 3.87 5.98 -9.92
N TYR A 64 4.12 6.89 -8.97
CA TYR A 64 4.60 6.56 -7.64
C TYR A 64 3.46 6.57 -6.62
N LEU A 65 3.54 5.61 -5.71
CA LEU A 65 2.85 5.61 -4.42
C LEU A 65 3.88 5.95 -3.35
N LEU A 66 3.63 6.97 -2.54
CA LEU A 66 4.51 7.39 -1.45
C LEU A 66 3.86 7.05 -0.12
N VAL A 67 4.58 6.30 0.70
CA VAL A 67 4.23 5.99 2.09
C VAL A 67 5.11 6.86 2.98
N ILE A 68 4.50 7.79 3.70
CA ILE A 68 5.21 8.87 4.41
C ILE A 68 4.96 8.72 5.91
N GLY A 69 6.03 8.62 6.68
CA GLY A 69 5.95 8.54 8.13
C GLY A 69 5.37 7.21 8.60
N GLY A 70 4.64 7.28 9.72
CA GLY A 70 4.16 6.12 10.46
C GLY A 70 5.09 5.76 11.62
N LEU A 71 4.60 4.90 12.52
CA LEU A 71 5.36 4.38 13.64
C LEU A 71 6.64 3.68 13.15
N ASP A 72 7.77 3.96 13.79
CA ASP A 72 9.12 3.47 13.45
C ASP A 72 9.68 3.96 12.09
N HIS A 73 8.92 4.80 11.39
CA HIS A 73 9.28 5.39 10.09
C HIS A 73 9.03 6.90 10.03
N GLU A 74 9.00 7.60 11.17
CA GLU A 74 8.48 8.98 11.30
C GLU A 74 9.19 10.00 10.41
N SER A 75 10.44 9.72 10.01
CA SER A 75 11.26 10.59 9.13
C SER A 75 11.57 9.96 7.76
N THR A 76 10.89 8.88 7.41
CA THR A 76 11.15 8.09 6.19
C THR A 76 10.02 8.26 5.19
N ILE A 77 10.37 8.20 3.90
CA ILE A 77 9.44 8.08 2.79
C ILE A 77 9.84 6.83 2.03
N HIS A 78 8.91 5.91 1.87
CA HIS A 78 9.05 4.75 1.00
C HIS A 78 8.27 5.00 -0.28
N ALA A 79 8.90 4.77 -1.43
CA ALA A 79 8.29 4.99 -2.73
C ALA A 79 8.11 3.66 -3.45
N TYR A 80 6.89 3.40 -3.92
CA TYR A 80 6.60 2.29 -4.81
C TYR A 80 6.40 2.79 -6.23
N ASP A 81 7.16 2.23 -7.16
CA ASP A 81 7.09 2.51 -8.58
C ASP A 81 6.16 1.50 -9.27
N THR A 82 5.01 1.97 -9.75
CA THR A 82 4.02 1.11 -10.44
C THR A 82 4.51 0.58 -11.80
N THR A 83 5.54 1.18 -12.39
CA THR A 83 6.07 0.76 -13.69
C THR A 83 7.04 -0.40 -13.57
N THR A 84 7.73 -0.52 -12.43
CA THR A 84 8.72 -1.57 -12.15
C THR A 84 8.27 -2.58 -11.09
N ASP A 85 7.17 -2.32 -10.37
CA ASP A 85 6.67 -3.15 -9.25
C ASP A 85 7.74 -3.31 -8.15
N THR A 86 8.32 -2.18 -7.74
CA THR A 86 9.42 -2.13 -6.76
C THR A 86 9.26 -1.01 -5.74
N TRP A 87 9.72 -1.28 -4.52
CA TRP A 87 9.91 -0.31 -3.44
C TRP A 87 11.33 0.25 -3.42
N ALA A 88 11.47 1.50 -2.99
CA ALA A 88 12.73 2.20 -2.73
C ALA A 88 12.62 3.11 -1.50
#